data_AF-A0A157ZTJ8-F1
#
_entry.id   AF-A0A157ZTJ8-F1
#
_cell.length_a   1.000
_cell.length_b   1.000
_cell.length_c   1.000
_cell.angle_alpha   90.00
_cell.angle_beta   90.00
_cell.angle_gamma   90.00
#
_symmetry.space_group_name_H-M   'P 1'
#
loop_
_entity.id
_entity.type
_entity.pdbx_description
1 polymer ?
#
loop_
_entity_poly.entity_id
_entity_poly.type
_entity_poly.pdbx_seq_one_letter_code
_entity_poly.pdbx_strand_id
1 'polypeptide(L)'
;MNTATSDDRDTRPLIACHECDLIQRERDVPPGGMLRCCRCRAVLYRRRARGFDRALAYALAACVLWLISNAFPIVGLAVNGDLVETTLIGAVRVLYRDGMWPLAALIFITTVLMPALQALGMVWLLLPLYLDRSPWHADTVFRLLRVARNWGMTEVLMLGLLVAVVKLAHIASVVTGPALWSLAALMLLLVAAASSFDERAMWQRIEGAPPGMPADTHLLGRTAAESGICVCHDCGLSTRGILHGDHLCCPRCGAHLHLRKPASLSRTWAYLISAAILYVPANLLPVMNTSSLFGAQKDTIMSGVAYLWQSGSWPLAIIVFIASIAVPMLKILAIGYLATSANLRMTQQNAQRARIYRVVELVGRWSMLDIYVIAVLVALVQFSAMATIEAGPAAIAFGAVVVLTMFAAMSFDPRLIWDFAPPRQGSR
;
A
#
# COMPACT_ATOMS: atom_id res chain seq x y z
N MET A 1 26.77 36.51 17.42
CA MET A 1 27.67 36.15 16.31
C MET A 1 28.94 35.58 16.94
N ASN A 2 29.10 34.25 17.00
CA ASN A 2 30.33 33.56 17.39
C ASN A 2 30.25 32.08 16.97
N THR A 3 31.07 31.74 15.99
CA THR A 3 31.81 30.46 15.84
C THR A 3 31.12 29.13 16.22
N ALA A 4 30.12 28.71 15.43
CA ALA A 4 29.78 27.29 15.32
C ALA A 4 30.75 26.58 14.34
N THR A 5 31.89 26.16 14.89
CA THR A 5 32.64 24.92 14.58
C THR A 5 32.48 24.34 13.17
N SER A 6 33.49 24.56 12.31
CA SER A 6 33.68 23.83 11.06
C SER A 6 34.02 22.34 11.23
N ASP A 7 34.30 21.89 12.46
CA ASP A 7 34.78 20.54 12.80
C ASP A 7 33.64 19.52 13.09
N ASP A 8 32.47 19.98 13.52
CA ASP A 8 31.29 19.12 13.83
C ASP A 8 30.54 18.61 12.58
N ARG A 9 30.99 19.00 11.37
CA ARG A 9 30.37 18.55 10.12
C ARG A 9 30.87 17.18 9.68
N ASP A 10 32.09 16.78 10.07
CA ASP A 10 32.71 15.54 9.61
C ASP A 10 32.36 14.30 10.45
N THR A 11 31.81 14.49 11.65
CA THR A 11 31.46 13.42 12.62
C THR A 11 30.03 12.89 12.48
N ARG A 12 29.21 13.49 11.61
CA ARG A 12 27.78 13.13 11.49
C ARG A 12 27.55 11.87 10.67
N PRO A 13 26.65 10.97 11.11
CA PRO A 13 26.38 9.73 10.41
C PRO A 13 25.89 9.97 8.99
N LEU A 14 26.20 9.02 8.11
CA LEU A 14 25.79 9.07 6.71
C LEU A 14 24.43 8.42 6.53
N ILE A 15 23.62 9.03 5.66
CA ILE A 15 22.31 8.54 5.27
C ILE A 15 22.17 8.55 3.75
N ALA A 16 21.77 7.43 3.19
CA ALA A 16 21.49 7.30 1.76
C ALA A 16 19.99 7.43 1.46
N CYS A 17 19.66 8.09 0.36
CA CYS A 17 18.28 8.26 -0.08
C CYS A 17 17.70 6.98 -0.70
N HIS A 18 16.55 6.50 -0.20
CA HIS A 18 15.89 5.31 -0.75
C HIS A 18 15.36 5.49 -2.18
N GLU A 19 14.95 6.71 -2.58
CA GLU A 19 14.47 6.96 -3.96
C GLU A 19 15.55 7.25 -4.99
N CYS A 20 16.60 8.01 -4.62
CA CYS A 20 17.58 8.50 -5.57
C CYS A 20 19.01 8.02 -5.26
N ASP A 21 19.21 7.25 -4.20
CA ASP A 21 20.50 6.64 -3.87
C ASP A 21 21.62 7.62 -3.50
N LEU A 22 21.33 8.93 -3.38
CA LEU A 22 22.31 9.93 -2.99
C LEU A 22 22.72 9.74 -1.52
N ILE A 23 24.03 9.70 -1.26
CA ILE A 23 24.57 9.74 0.10
C ILE A 23 24.65 11.19 0.57
N GLN A 24 24.20 11.44 1.78
CA GLN A 24 24.28 12.73 2.43
C GLN A 24 24.55 12.58 3.92
N ARG A 25 25.09 13.62 4.55
CA ARG A 25 25.26 13.65 6.00
C ARG A 25 23.93 13.96 6.68
N GLU A 26 23.66 13.24 7.76
CA GLU A 26 22.47 13.48 8.55
C GLU A 26 22.55 14.86 9.22
N ARG A 27 21.40 15.52 9.33
CA ARG A 27 21.25 16.75 10.11
C ARG A 27 20.20 16.51 11.18
N ASP A 28 20.44 17.06 12.36
CA ASP A 28 19.47 17.02 13.43
C ASP A 28 18.18 17.71 13.01
N VAL A 29 17.09 17.03 13.33
CA VAL A 29 15.73 17.47 13.03
C VAL A 29 15.06 17.81 14.36
N PRO A 30 14.41 18.99 14.47
CA PRO A 30 13.64 19.31 15.66
C PRO A 30 12.48 18.30 15.84
N PRO A 31 11.94 18.13 17.05
CA PRO A 31 10.78 17.27 17.28
C PRO A 31 9.61 17.67 16.34
N GLY A 32 9.06 16.69 15.60
CA GLY A 32 8.01 16.93 14.60
C GLY A 32 8.52 17.34 13.21
N GLY A 33 9.81 17.62 13.06
CA GLY A 33 10.41 17.96 11.77
C GLY A 33 10.64 16.75 10.86
N MET A 34 11.01 17.04 9.61
CA MET A 34 11.36 16.02 8.60
C MET A 34 12.67 16.36 7.88
N LEU A 35 13.51 15.35 7.66
CA LEU A 35 14.69 15.42 6.82
C LEU A 35 14.31 15.05 5.38
N ARG A 36 14.64 15.91 4.42
CA ARG A 36 14.41 15.66 2.99
C ARG A 36 15.74 15.50 2.25
N CYS A 37 15.73 14.66 1.21
CA CYS A 37 16.86 14.53 0.32
C CYS A 37 17.12 15.85 -0.44
N CYS A 38 18.37 16.29 -0.53
CA CYS A 38 18.72 17.53 -1.23
C CYS A 38 18.53 17.44 -2.76
N ARG A 39 18.49 16.24 -3.34
CA ARG A 39 18.33 16.03 -4.80
C ARG A 39 16.89 15.78 -5.21
N CYS A 40 16.24 14.74 -4.68
CA CYS A 40 14.89 14.35 -5.09
C CYS A 40 13.79 14.89 -4.16
N ARG A 41 14.15 15.48 -3.01
CA ARG A 41 13.22 15.91 -1.96
C ARG A 41 12.38 14.78 -1.31
N ALA A 42 12.78 13.52 -1.49
CA ALA A 42 12.18 12.39 -0.77
C ALA A 42 12.38 12.54 0.74
N VAL A 43 11.44 12.04 1.54
CA VAL A 43 11.51 12.11 3.01
C VAL A 43 12.44 11.03 3.51
N LEU A 44 13.62 11.39 4.02
CA LEU A 44 14.59 10.43 4.54
C LEU A 44 14.26 9.98 5.96
N TYR A 45 13.76 10.91 6.76
CA TYR A 45 13.46 10.70 8.16
C TYR A 45 12.40 11.70 8.62
N ARG A 46 11.54 11.31 9.55
CA ARG A 46 10.64 12.20 10.27
C ARG A 46 10.77 11.88 11.75
N ARG A 47 11.21 12.86 12.55
CA ARG A 47 11.37 12.70 14.00
C ARG A 47 10.03 12.93 14.68
N ARG A 48 9.52 11.95 15.45
CA ARG A 48 8.21 12.06 16.12
C ARG A 48 8.41 12.38 17.62
N ALA A 49 7.62 13.30 18.15
CA ALA A 49 7.68 13.68 19.58
C ALA A 49 6.75 12.76 20.41
N ARG A 50 7.30 12.04 21.41
CA ARG A 50 6.57 11.15 22.34
C ARG A 50 5.70 10.07 21.64
N GLY A 51 6.34 9.22 20.84
CA GLY A 51 5.66 8.29 19.94
C GLY A 51 5.16 6.97 20.53
N PHE A 52 5.87 6.35 21.48
CA PHE A 52 5.62 4.95 21.86
C PHE A 52 4.34 4.74 22.66
N ASP A 53 4.10 5.49 23.73
CA ASP A 53 2.92 5.31 24.59
C ASP A 53 1.62 5.54 23.81
N ARG A 54 1.61 6.59 22.95
CA ARG A 54 0.49 6.88 22.06
C ARG A 54 0.30 5.80 21.00
N ALA A 55 1.40 5.35 20.37
CA ALA A 55 1.32 4.29 19.37
C ALA A 55 0.79 2.98 19.97
N LEU A 56 1.20 2.63 21.19
CA LEU A 56 0.70 1.46 21.91
C LEU A 56 -0.77 1.62 22.28
N ALA A 57 -1.17 2.76 22.83
CA ALA A 57 -2.57 3.03 23.18
C ALA A 57 -3.50 2.94 21.95
N TYR A 58 -3.09 3.55 20.82
CA TYR A 58 -3.84 3.45 19.57
C TYR A 58 -3.85 2.02 19.01
N ALA A 59 -2.76 1.26 19.11
CA ALA A 59 -2.70 -0.12 18.65
C ALA A 59 -3.58 -1.06 19.50
N LEU A 60 -3.62 -0.88 20.82
CA LEU A 60 -4.51 -1.63 21.71
C LEU A 60 -5.98 -1.33 21.42
N ALA A 61 -6.34 -0.05 21.29
CA ALA A 61 -7.69 0.35 20.92
C ALA A 61 -8.07 -0.15 19.50
N ALA A 62 -7.13 -0.18 18.56
CA ALA A 62 -7.32 -0.78 17.23
C ALA A 62 -7.59 -2.29 17.31
N CYS A 63 -6.95 -3.04 18.23
CA CYS A 63 -7.25 -4.46 18.42
C CYS A 63 -8.71 -4.69 18.86
N VAL A 64 -9.19 -3.86 19.80
CA VAL A 64 -10.59 -3.92 20.28
C VAL A 64 -11.57 -3.60 19.16
N LEU A 65 -11.34 -2.51 18.41
CA LEU A 65 -12.21 -2.13 17.29
C LEU A 65 -12.17 -3.15 16.15
N TRP A 66 -11.02 -3.78 15.90
CA TRP A 66 -10.92 -4.86 14.92
C TRP A 66 -11.80 -6.06 15.33
N LEU A 67 -11.81 -6.43 16.61
CA LEU A 67 -12.67 -7.49 17.12
C LEU A 67 -14.15 -7.15 16.94
N ILE A 68 -14.55 -5.93 17.33
CA ILE A 68 -15.93 -5.43 17.15
C ILE A 68 -16.32 -5.42 15.66
N SER A 69 -15.44 -4.93 14.78
CA SER A 69 -15.73 -4.84 13.34
C SER A 69 -15.95 -6.20 12.67
N ASN A 70 -15.35 -7.27 13.20
CA ASN A 70 -15.53 -8.62 12.66
C ASN A 70 -16.69 -9.38 13.31
N ALA A 71 -17.07 -9.02 14.54
CA ALA A 71 -18.14 -9.68 15.30
C ALA A 71 -19.54 -9.12 14.98
N PHE A 72 -19.64 -7.83 14.64
CA PHE A 72 -20.92 -7.15 14.42
C PHE A 72 -21.25 -6.99 12.93
N PRO A 73 -22.53 -6.77 12.59
CA PRO A 73 -22.95 -6.52 11.21
C PRO A 73 -22.48 -5.15 10.71
N ILE A 74 -22.16 -5.08 9.42
CA ILE A 74 -21.75 -3.86 8.73
C ILE A 74 -22.97 -3.08 8.25
N VAL A 75 -23.88 -3.78 7.57
CA VAL A 75 -25.08 -3.24 6.93
C VAL A 75 -26.20 -4.27 7.08
N GLY A 76 -27.39 -3.77 7.36
CA GLY A 76 -28.65 -4.48 7.29
C GLY A 76 -29.58 -3.90 6.23
N LEU A 77 -30.41 -4.76 5.64
CA LEU A 77 -31.50 -4.39 4.76
C LEU A 77 -32.82 -4.77 5.44
N ALA A 78 -33.71 -3.80 5.61
CA ALA A 78 -35.07 -4.08 6.05
C ALA A 78 -35.95 -4.36 4.84
N VAL A 79 -36.41 -5.61 4.70
CA VAL A 79 -37.30 -6.04 3.60
C VAL A 79 -38.48 -6.78 4.20
N ASN A 80 -39.70 -6.32 3.92
CA ASN A 80 -40.94 -6.94 4.40
C ASN A 80 -41.03 -7.15 5.93
N GLY A 81 -40.33 -6.32 6.72
CA GLY A 81 -40.30 -6.41 8.19
C GLY A 81 -39.16 -7.26 8.77
N ASP A 82 -38.47 -8.05 7.95
CA ASP A 82 -37.27 -8.79 8.35
C ASP A 82 -36.01 -7.95 8.10
N LEU A 83 -35.13 -7.92 9.10
CA LEU A 83 -33.83 -7.28 9.00
C LEU A 83 -32.78 -8.33 8.62
N VAL A 84 -32.24 -8.24 7.41
CA VAL A 84 -31.16 -9.12 6.96
C VAL A 84 -29.83 -8.40 7.08
N GLU A 85 -28.95 -8.92 7.93
CA GLU A 85 -27.66 -8.30 8.24
C GLU A 85 -26.47 -9.10 7.70
N THR A 86 -25.38 -8.39 7.39
CA THR A 86 -24.16 -9.00 6.85
C THR A 86 -22.91 -8.54 7.61
N THR A 87 -22.02 -9.47 7.93
CA THR A 87 -20.69 -9.18 8.52
C THR A 87 -19.60 -9.21 7.45
N LEU A 88 -18.39 -8.71 7.76
CA LEU A 88 -17.23 -8.76 6.84
C LEU A 88 -16.90 -10.19 6.41
N ILE A 89 -16.86 -11.09 7.40
CA ILE A 89 -16.61 -12.52 7.17
C ILE A 89 -17.78 -13.14 6.40
N GLY A 90 -19.01 -12.69 6.67
CA GLY A 90 -20.21 -13.09 5.91
C GLY A 90 -20.07 -12.78 4.42
N ALA A 91 -19.68 -11.56 4.07
CA ALA A 91 -19.44 -11.16 2.68
C ALA A 91 -18.37 -12.02 2.00
N VAL A 92 -17.25 -12.29 2.69
CA VAL A 92 -16.19 -13.19 2.18
C VAL A 92 -16.73 -14.60 1.92
N ARG A 93 -17.53 -15.16 2.83
CA ARG A 93 -18.11 -16.51 2.67
C ARG A 93 -19.07 -16.59 1.49
N VAL A 94 -19.85 -15.54 1.25
CA VAL A 94 -20.76 -15.45 0.10
C VAL A 94 -19.95 -15.52 -1.21
N LEU A 95 -18.97 -14.63 -1.37
CA LEU A 95 -18.11 -14.63 -2.56
C LEU A 95 -17.37 -15.97 -2.78
N TYR A 96 -16.98 -16.63 -1.70
CA TYR A 96 -16.34 -17.95 -1.79
C TYR A 96 -17.30 -19.02 -2.31
N ARG A 97 -18.56 -19.02 -1.84
CA ARG A 97 -19.59 -19.99 -2.27
C ARG A 97 -19.99 -19.79 -3.74
N ASP A 98 -19.96 -18.55 -4.23
CA ASP A 98 -20.25 -18.21 -5.63
C ASP A 98 -19.12 -18.56 -6.61
N GLY A 99 -18.11 -19.31 -6.16
CA GLY A 99 -16.98 -19.73 -7.00
C GLY A 99 -15.92 -18.64 -7.22
N MET A 100 -16.10 -17.42 -6.70
CA MET A 100 -15.13 -16.34 -6.78
C MET A 100 -14.07 -16.39 -5.68
N TRP A 101 -13.51 -17.57 -5.44
CA TRP A 101 -12.53 -17.79 -4.38
C TRP A 101 -11.30 -16.84 -4.44
N PRO A 102 -10.77 -16.40 -5.61
CA PRO A 102 -9.64 -15.46 -5.62
C PRO A 102 -10.02 -14.09 -5.08
N LEU A 103 -11.24 -13.63 -5.38
CA LEU A 103 -11.78 -12.36 -4.92
C LEU A 103 -12.08 -12.43 -3.42
N ALA A 104 -12.70 -13.52 -2.97
CA ALA A 104 -12.94 -13.79 -1.55
C ALA A 104 -11.63 -13.79 -0.75
N ALA A 105 -10.59 -14.47 -1.26
CA ALA A 105 -9.27 -14.49 -0.63
C ALA A 105 -8.63 -13.10 -0.58
N LEU A 106 -8.72 -12.33 -1.67
CA LEU A 106 -8.20 -10.96 -1.72
C LEU A 106 -8.86 -10.09 -0.64
N ILE A 107 -10.19 -10.09 -0.57
CA ILE A 107 -10.94 -9.29 0.40
C ILE A 107 -10.68 -9.77 1.83
N PHE A 108 -10.64 -11.07 2.08
CA PHE A 108 -10.29 -11.60 3.39
C PHE A 108 -8.90 -11.11 3.83
N ILE A 109 -7.90 -11.23 2.95
CA ILE A 109 -6.54 -10.82 3.23
C ILE A 109 -6.50 -9.34 3.57
N THR A 110 -7.11 -8.48 2.76
CA THR A 110 -6.96 -7.03 2.91
C THR A 110 -7.86 -6.42 3.99
N THR A 111 -9.02 -7.01 4.28
CA THR A 111 -10.01 -6.44 5.21
C THR A 111 -9.93 -7.05 6.62
N VAL A 112 -9.54 -8.33 6.73
CA VAL A 112 -9.49 -9.04 8.02
C VAL A 112 -8.04 -9.26 8.45
N LEU A 113 -7.25 -9.93 7.60
CA LEU A 113 -5.90 -10.38 7.97
C LEU A 113 -4.90 -9.21 8.10
N MET A 114 -4.82 -8.32 7.11
CA MET A 114 -3.85 -7.21 7.14
C MET A 114 -4.07 -6.23 8.29
N PRO A 115 -5.31 -5.79 8.60
CA PRO A 115 -5.55 -4.94 9.77
C PRO A 115 -5.24 -5.65 11.09
N ALA A 116 -5.52 -6.96 11.19
CA ALA A 116 -5.14 -7.77 12.36
C ALA A 116 -3.61 -7.79 12.53
N LEU A 117 -2.87 -8.09 11.46
CA LEU A 117 -1.41 -8.11 11.47
C LEU A 117 -0.82 -6.74 11.82
N GLN A 118 -1.42 -5.64 11.37
CA GLN A 118 -0.99 -4.29 11.74
C GLN A 118 -1.21 -4.01 13.23
N ALA A 119 -2.44 -4.22 13.73
CA ALA A 119 -2.79 -3.91 15.11
C ALA A 119 -2.01 -4.80 16.10
N LEU A 120 -2.07 -6.13 15.91
CA LEU A 120 -1.39 -7.10 16.75
C LEU A 120 0.14 -6.99 16.64
N GLY A 121 0.66 -6.77 15.44
CA GLY A 121 2.11 -6.60 15.22
C GLY A 121 2.66 -5.35 15.91
N MET A 122 1.90 -4.24 15.91
CA MET A 122 2.28 -3.05 16.68
C MET A 122 2.25 -3.29 18.18
N VAL A 123 1.20 -3.94 18.71
CA VAL A 123 1.13 -4.28 20.14
C VAL A 123 2.29 -5.22 20.52
N TRP A 124 2.58 -6.23 19.72
CA TRP A 124 3.66 -7.18 19.96
C TRP A 124 5.04 -6.52 20.03
N LEU A 125 5.31 -5.53 19.18
CA LEU A 125 6.57 -4.78 19.20
C LEU A 125 6.63 -3.75 20.32
N LEU A 126 5.53 -3.05 20.60
CA LEU A 126 5.51 -1.90 21.50
C LEU A 126 5.28 -2.26 22.96
N LEU A 127 4.54 -3.33 23.25
CA LEU A 127 4.23 -3.72 24.63
C LEU A 127 5.49 -4.14 25.42
N PRO A 128 6.41 -4.97 24.88
CA PRO A 128 7.66 -5.28 25.58
C PRO A 128 8.52 -4.03 25.79
N LEU A 129 8.60 -3.15 24.78
CA LEU A 129 9.36 -1.89 24.86
C LEU A 129 8.78 -0.89 25.86
N TYR A 130 7.48 -0.96 26.14
CA TYR A 130 6.83 -0.20 27.22
C TYR A 130 7.17 -0.79 28.60
N LEU A 131 7.42 -2.10 28.67
CA LEU A 131 7.81 -2.82 29.88
C LEU A 131 9.35 -2.90 30.06
N ASP A 132 10.11 -2.06 29.35
CA ASP A 132 11.58 -2.04 29.33
C ASP A 132 12.22 -3.41 28.99
N ARG A 133 11.54 -4.21 28.16
CA ARG A 133 12.03 -5.50 27.64
C ARG A 133 12.21 -5.46 26.13
N SER A 134 13.15 -6.26 25.63
CA SER A 134 13.32 -6.43 24.19
C SER A 134 12.23 -7.36 23.62
N PRO A 135 11.54 -6.98 22.52
CA PRO A 135 10.51 -7.83 21.92
C PRO A 135 11.12 -9.08 21.28
N TRP A 136 10.45 -10.22 21.47
CA TRP A 136 10.88 -11.48 20.86
C TRP A 136 10.64 -11.45 19.33
N HIS A 137 11.65 -11.82 18.54
CA HIS A 137 11.63 -11.84 17.07
C HIS A 137 11.22 -10.49 16.44
N ALA A 138 11.78 -9.39 16.96
CA ALA A 138 11.50 -8.02 16.50
C ALA A 138 11.68 -7.83 14.99
N ASP A 139 12.70 -8.46 14.41
CA ASP A 139 13.00 -8.47 12.98
C ASP A 139 11.87 -9.07 12.14
N THR A 140 11.35 -10.24 12.54
CA THR A 140 10.34 -10.96 11.79
C THR A 140 8.97 -10.28 11.89
N VAL A 141 8.60 -9.84 13.08
CA VAL A 141 7.35 -9.10 13.28
C VAL A 141 7.38 -7.75 12.56
N PHE A 142 8.53 -7.07 12.55
CA PHE A 142 8.69 -5.82 11.80
C PHE A 142 8.55 -6.03 10.28
N ARG A 143 9.09 -7.13 9.72
CA ARG A 143 8.88 -7.49 8.30
C ARG A 143 7.40 -7.75 8.00
N LEU A 144 6.72 -8.53 8.84
CA LEU A 144 5.30 -8.79 8.70
C LEU A 144 4.47 -7.51 8.77
N LEU A 145 4.77 -6.63 9.73
CA LEU A 145 4.13 -5.33 9.87
C LEU A 145 4.33 -4.45 8.62
N ARG A 146 5.51 -4.48 8.01
CA ARG A 146 5.79 -3.70 6.81
C ARG A 146 5.06 -4.25 5.57
N VAL A 147 5.00 -5.56 5.41
CA VAL A 147 4.13 -6.19 4.40
C VAL A 147 2.68 -5.78 4.64
N ALA A 148 2.20 -5.89 5.87
CA ALA A 148 0.84 -5.53 6.24
C ALA A 148 0.53 -4.06 6.00
N ARG A 149 1.48 -3.14 6.21
CA ARG A 149 1.30 -1.71 5.91
C ARG A 149 1.23 -1.42 4.42
N ASN A 150 1.95 -2.16 3.60
CA ASN A 150 1.92 -1.98 2.15
C ASN A 150 0.63 -2.52 1.52
N TRP A 151 0.02 -3.54 2.12
CA TRP A 151 -1.22 -4.17 1.68
C TRP A 151 -2.48 -3.71 2.41
N GLY A 152 -2.33 -3.05 3.57
CA GLY A 152 -3.44 -2.58 4.37
C GLY A 152 -4.10 -1.37 3.73
N MET A 153 -5.25 -1.60 3.11
CA MET A 153 -6.05 -0.59 2.42
C MET A 153 -7.36 -0.33 3.17
N THR A 154 -7.31 -0.22 4.49
CA THR A 154 -8.50 0.04 5.34
C THR A 154 -9.19 1.35 4.96
N GLU A 155 -8.42 2.38 4.58
CA GLU A 155 -8.90 3.66 4.05
C GLU A 155 -9.84 3.46 2.86
N VAL A 156 -9.42 2.59 1.95
CA VAL A 156 -10.07 2.32 0.68
C VAL A 156 -11.30 1.44 0.87
N LEU A 157 -11.25 0.49 1.80
CA LEU A 157 -12.39 -0.31 2.22
C LEU A 157 -13.53 0.57 2.73
N MET A 158 -13.26 1.51 3.63
CA MET A 158 -14.30 2.38 4.19
C MET A 158 -14.95 3.26 3.12
N LEU A 159 -14.15 3.79 2.18
CA LEU A 159 -14.68 4.57 1.07
C LEU A 159 -15.53 3.71 0.14
N GLY A 160 -15.08 2.50 -0.18
CA GLY A 160 -15.86 1.56 -1.00
C GLY A 160 -17.17 1.17 -0.32
N LEU A 161 -17.14 0.93 0.99
CA LEU A 161 -18.32 0.62 1.79
C LEU A 161 -19.28 1.81 1.88
N LEU A 162 -18.76 3.03 2.05
CA LEU A 162 -19.58 4.26 2.03
C LEU A 162 -20.28 4.42 0.68
N VAL A 163 -19.56 4.26 -0.43
CA VAL A 163 -20.13 4.31 -1.78
C VAL A 163 -21.21 3.22 -1.97
N ALA A 164 -20.95 2.01 -1.49
CA ALA A 164 -21.93 0.92 -1.57
C ALA A 164 -23.19 1.22 -0.75
N VAL A 165 -23.05 1.73 0.49
CA VAL A 165 -24.17 2.14 1.35
C VAL A 165 -25.00 3.23 0.68
N VAL A 166 -24.37 4.27 0.14
CA VAL A 166 -25.06 5.36 -0.58
C VAL A 166 -25.82 4.81 -1.79
N LYS A 167 -25.20 3.92 -2.57
CA LYS A 167 -25.84 3.29 -3.73
C LYS A 167 -27.06 2.44 -3.33
N LEU A 168 -26.95 1.68 -2.25
CA LEU A 168 -28.04 0.86 -1.74
C LEU A 168 -29.16 1.69 -1.13
N ALA A 169 -28.85 2.81 -0.47
CA ALA A 169 -29.85 3.70 0.13
C ALA A 169 -30.78 4.34 -0.91
N HIS A 170 -30.36 4.41 -2.17
CA HIS A 170 -31.23 4.82 -3.28
C HIS A 170 -32.23 3.74 -3.71
N ILE A 171 -31.98 2.47 -3.37
CA ILE A 171 -32.77 1.32 -3.83
C ILE A 171 -33.62 0.72 -2.68
N ALA A 172 -33.09 0.77 -1.45
CA ALA A 172 -33.70 0.15 -0.26
C ALA A 172 -33.39 0.96 1.02
N SER A 173 -34.17 0.72 2.09
CA SER A 173 -33.87 1.25 3.41
C SER A 173 -32.68 0.51 4.04
N VAL A 174 -31.53 1.18 4.07
CA VAL A 174 -30.28 0.64 4.60
C VAL A 174 -30.14 1.01 6.07
N VAL A 175 -29.95 0.02 6.93
CA VAL A 175 -29.59 0.21 8.34
C VAL A 175 -28.08 0.00 8.47
N THR A 176 -27.37 1.00 9.02
CA THR A 176 -25.93 0.86 9.23
C THR A 176 -25.65 0.16 10.56
N GLY A 177 -24.88 -0.92 10.51
CA GLY A 177 -24.53 -1.70 11.69
C GLY A 177 -23.32 -1.13 12.44
N PRO A 178 -23.06 -1.61 13.67
CA PRO A 178 -21.94 -1.13 14.49
C PRO A 178 -20.57 -1.32 13.83
N ALA A 179 -20.42 -2.36 12.99
CA ALA A 179 -19.13 -2.66 12.36
C ALA A 179 -18.68 -1.57 11.39
N LEU A 180 -19.59 -0.86 10.74
CA LEU A 180 -19.25 0.27 9.86
C LEU A 180 -18.51 1.37 10.64
N TRP A 181 -19.05 1.76 11.78
CA TRP A 181 -18.49 2.81 12.63
C TRP A 181 -17.20 2.36 13.31
N SER A 182 -17.14 1.12 13.79
CA SER A 182 -15.91 0.57 14.36
C SER A 182 -14.80 0.43 13.32
N LEU A 183 -15.13 0.14 12.05
CA LEU A 183 -14.15 0.08 10.97
C LEU A 183 -13.60 1.46 10.59
N ALA A 184 -14.46 2.48 10.59
CA ALA A 184 -14.05 3.87 10.40
C ALA A 184 -13.09 4.31 11.51
N ALA A 185 -13.45 4.04 12.76
CA ALA A 185 -12.62 4.35 13.92
C ALA A 185 -11.32 3.52 13.93
N LEU A 186 -11.39 2.24 13.55
CA LEU A 186 -10.22 1.36 13.39
C LEU A 186 -9.22 1.95 12.40
N MET A 187 -9.68 2.41 11.23
CA MET A 187 -8.83 3.05 10.25
C MET A 187 -8.12 4.27 10.84
N LEU A 188 -8.86 5.17 11.49
CA LEU A 188 -8.28 6.36 12.11
C LEU A 188 -7.24 5.99 13.17
N LEU A 189 -7.50 4.98 13.99
CA LEU A 189 -6.55 4.50 15.00
C LEU A 189 -5.32 3.83 14.39
N LEU A 190 -5.46 3.05 13.32
CA LEU A 190 -4.30 2.48 12.61
C LEU A 190 -3.42 3.57 11.99
N VAL A 191 -4.03 4.61 11.41
CA VAL A 191 -3.30 5.80 10.91
C VAL A 191 -2.65 6.57 12.05
N ALA A 192 -3.35 6.76 13.18
CA ALA A 192 -2.81 7.41 14.37
C ALA A 192 -1.64 6.63 14.98
N ALA A 193 -1.75 5.30 15.07
CA ALA A 193 -0.68 4.40 15.52
C ALA A 193 0.51 4.46 14.56
N ALA A 194 0.27 4.32 13.26
CA ALA A 194 1.31 4.38 12.23
C ALA A 194 1.95 5.77 12.07
N SER A 195 1.28 6.85 12.48
CA SER A 195 1.81 8.23 12.50
C SER A 195 2.46 8.61 13.84
N SER A 196 2.25 7.82 14.89
CA SER A 196 2.94 7.95 16.19
C SER A 196 4.17 7.05 16.31
N PHE A 197 4.17 5.88 15.66
CA PHE A 197 5.24 4.87 15.72
C PHE A 197 6.56 5.34 15.07
N ASP A 198 7.61 5.59 15.87
CA ASP A 198 8.93 5.97 15.36
C ASP A 198 9.81 4.73 15.17
N GLU A 199 9.93 4.27 13.92
CA GLU A 199 10.72 3.09 13.56
C GLU A 199 12.17 3.21 14.03
N ARG A 200 12.79 4.40 13.93
CA ARG A 200 14.20 4.58 14.28
C ARG A 200 14.41 4.56 15.77
N ALA A 201 13.56 5.27 16.51
CA ALA A 201 13.64 5.26 17.97
C ALA A 201 13.36 3.85 18.53
N MET A 202 12.56 3.03 17.85
CA MET A 202 12.27 1.65 18.27
C MET A 202 13.56 0.82 18.22
N TRP A 203 14.24 0.85 17.08
CA TRP A 203 15.50 0.13 16.89
C TRP A 203 16.61 0.64 17.80
N GLN A 204 16.62 1.94 18.15
CA GLN A 204 17.59 2.49 19.13
C GLN A 204 17.39 1.98 20.55
N ARG A 205 16.17 1.53 20.92
CA ARG A 205 15.89 0.93 22.24
C ARG A 205 16.17 -0.57 22.29
N ILE A 206 16.29 -1.23 21.15
CA ILE A 206 16.60 -2.66 21.09
C ILE A 206 18.12 -2.80 21.24
N GLU A 207 18.56 -3.34 22.37
CA GLU A 207 19.97 -3.58 22.65
C GLU A 207 20.59 -4.49 21.58
N GLY A 208 21.78 -4.12 21.09
CA GLY A 208 22.47 -4.84 20.01
C GLY A 208 21.98 -4.52 18.59
N ALA A 209 21.01 -3.61 18.41
CA ALA A 209 20.62 -3.18 17.08
C ALA A 209 21.80 -2.53 16.33
N PRO A 210 22.12 -2.96 15.09
CA PRO A 210 23.26 -2.44 14.36
C PRO A 210 23.16 -0.91 14.20
N PRO A 211 24.26 -0.17 14.51
CA PRO A 211 24.28 1.28 14.37
C PRO A 211 24.14 1.69 12.89
N GLY A 212 23.75 2.95 12.68
CA GLY A 212 23.78 3.55 11.35
C GLY A 212 25.19 3.62 10.78
N MET A 213 25.31 4.03 9.52
CA MET A 213 26.61 4.14 8.86
C MET A 213 27.47 5.24 9.51
N PRO A 214 28.68 4.91 9.97
CA PRO A 214 29.54 5.89 10.64
C PRO A 214 30.09 6.92 9.64
N ALA A 215 30.39 8.11 10.16
CA ALA A 215 30.69 9.32 9.40
C ALA A 215 32.00 9.26 8.62
N ASP A 216 32.94 8.45 9.11
CA ASP A 216 34.28 8.18 8.57
C ASP A 216 34.27 7.13 7.44
N THR A 217 33.10 6.67 7.01
CA THR A 217 33.01 5.68 5.94
C THR A 217 33.57 6.24 4.64
N HIS A 218 34.61 5.57 4.11
CA HIS A 218 35.20 5.92 2.83
C HIS A 218 34.19 5.80 1.69
N LEU A 219 33.94 6.90 1.00
CA LEU A 219 33.00 6.99 -0.11
C LEU A 219 33.76 6.93 -1.43
N LEU A 220 33.40 5.98 -2.30
CA LEU A 220 33.97 5.88 -3.66
C LEU A 220 33.25 6.82 -4.65
N GLY A 221 32.05 7.29 -4.29
CA GLY A 221 31.24 8.14 -5.15
C GLY A 221 30.14 8.87 -4.39
N ARG A 222 29.24 9.52 -5.14
CA ARG A 222 28.14 10.31 -4.57
C ARG A 222 26.92 9.45 -4.25
N THR A 223 26.81 8.27 -4.86
CA THR A 223 25.69 7.35 -4.62
C THR A 223 26.08 6.18 -3.73
N ALA A 224 25.07 5.61 -3.06
CA ALA A 224 25.22 4.42 -2.25
C ALA A 224 25.75 3.26 -3.11
N ALA A 225 25.21 3.08 -4.31
CA ALA A 225 25.68 2.07 -5.25
C ALA A 225 27.17 2.21 -5.61
N GLU A 226 27.63 3.42 -5.95
CA GLU A 226 29.05 3.67 -6.27
C GLU A 226 29.98 3.34 -5.11
N SER A 227 29.52 3.59 -3.87
CA SER A 227 30.30 3.33 -2.65
C SER A 227 30.12 1.92 -2.09
N GLY A 228 29.43 1.02 -2.81
CA GLY A 228 29.16 -0.35 -2.34
C GLY A 228 28.26 -0.40 -1.10
N ILE A 229 27.41 0.60 -0.90
CA ILE A 229 26.52 0.73 0.26
C ILE A 229 25.11 0.27 -0.14
N CYS A 230 24.54 -0.63 0.65
CA CYS A 230 23.16 -1.06 0.51
C CYS A 230 22.27 -0.34 1.51
N VAL A 231 21.11 0.15 1.06
CA VAL A 231 20.05 0.66 1.93
C VAL A 231 18.96 -0.39 2.03
N CYS A 232 18.66 -0.82 3.25
CA CYS A 232 17.52 -1.68 3.48
C CYS A 232 16.23 -0.89 3.17
N HIS A 233 15.46 -1.36 2.18
CA HIS A 233 14.15 -0.76 1.89
C HIS A 233 13.21 -0.88 3.07
N ASP A 234 13.35 -1.92 3.91
CA ASP A 234 12.45 -2.21 5.02
C ASP A 234 12.75 -1.45 6.32
N CYS A 235 13.98 -1.40 6.80
CA CYS A 235 14.26 -0.65 8.04
C CYS A 235 15.01 0.67 7.83
N GLY A 236 15.38 0.99 6.59
CA GLY A 236 16.14 2.18 6.25
C GLY A 236 17.62 2.15 6.69
N LEU A 237 18.10 1.05 7.26
CA LEU A 237 19.51 0.90 7.66
C LEU A 237 20.41 0.89 6.42
N SER A 238 21.42 1.75 6.42
CA SER A 238 22.51 1.72 5.43
C SER A 238 23.65 0.85 5.96
N THR A 239 24.04 -0.17 5.21
CA THR A 239 25.14 -1.07 5.55
C THR A 239 26.16 -1.11 4.43
N ARG A 240 27.44 -1.34 4.75
CA ARG A 240 28.44 -1.66 3.72
C ARG A 240 28.06 -2.99 3.09
N GLY A 241 27.90 -3.01 1.78
CA GLY A 241 27.82 -4.23 0.98
C GLY A 241 29.24 -4.63 0.62
N ILE A 242 29.95 -5.32 1.53
CA ILE A 242 31.18 -6.01 1.14
C ILE A 242 30.81 -7.41 0.68
N LEU A 243 31.17 -7.68 -0.57
CA LEU A 243 31.13 -8.95 -1.29
C LEU A 243 31.76 -10.04 -0.42
N HIS A 244 31.06 -11.14 -0.14
CA HIS A 244 31.60 -12.52 0.01
C HIS A 244 30.40 -13.45 0.29
N GLY A 245 29.91 -14.13 -0.75
CA GLY A 245 28.94 -15.23 -0.61
C GLY A 245 27.47 -14.83 -0.55
N ASP A 246 26.62 -15.72 -1.06
CA ASP A 246 25.21 -15.48 -1.39
C ASP A 246 24.35 -15.02 -0.22
N HIS A 247 23.47 -14.05 -0.52
CA HIS A 247 22.40 -13.48 0.32
C HIS A 247 22.85 -12.56 1.48
N LEU A 248 23.12 -11.28 1.15
CA LEU A 248 23.20 -10.22 2.17
C LEU A 248 21.82 -9.99 2.81
N CYS A 249 21.66 -10.40 4.07
CA CYS A 249 20.50 -10.04 4.87
C CYS A 249 20.79 -8.79 5.69
N CYS A 250 19.76 -7.97 5.91
CA CYS A 250 19.86 -6.80 6.76
C CYS A 250 20.11 -7.25 8.20
N PRO A 251 21.17 -6.78 8.88
CA PRO A 251 21.48 -7.23 10.23
C PRO A 251 20.47 -6.71 11.28
N ARG A 252 19.59 -5.77 10.90
CA ARG A 252 18.55 -5.20 11.78
C ARG A 252 17.20 -5.89 11.65
N CYS A 253 16.73 -6.12 10.43
CA CYS A 253 15.38 -6.66 10.18
C CYS A 253 15.38 -7.98 9.39
N GLY A 254 16.54 -8.51 9.03
CA GLY A 254 16.66 -9.75 8.25
C GLY A 254 16.18 -9.65 6.80
N ALA A 255 15.83 -8.46 6.29
CA ALA A 255 15.39 -8.28 4.91
C ALA A 255 16.54 -8.45 3.91
N HIS A 256 16.28 -9.05 2.74
CA HIS A 256 17.28 -9.19 1.69
C HIS A 256 17.75 -7.83 1.16
N LEU A 257 19.05 -7.58 1.29
CA LEU A 257 19.72 -6.39 0.81
C LEU A 257 20.13 -6.57 -0.65
N HIS A 258 20.03 -5.47 -1.40
CA HIS A 258 20.46 -5.42 -2.78
C HIS A 258 20.80 -3.97 -3.16
N LEU A 259 21.87 -3.80 -3.95
CA LEU A 259 22.26 -2.48 -4.48
C LEU A 259 21.15 -1.90 -5.37
N ARG A 260 20.57 -2.73 -6.23
CA ARG A 260 19.38 -2.45 -7.06
C ARG A 260 18.45 -3.65 -7.01
N LYS A 261 17.13 -3.44 -7.10
CA LYS A 261 16.18 -4.56 -7.07
C LYS A 261 16.52 -5.54 -8.19
N PRO A 262 16.73 -6.84 -7.88
CA PRO A 262 17.11 -7.82 -8.89
C PRO A 262 16.02 -7.91 -9.96
N ALA A 263 16.44 -7.87 -11.23
CA ALA A 263 15.54 -7.98 -12.38
C ALA A 263 14.37 -6.98 -12.34
N SER A 264 14.57 -5.78 -11.78
CA SER A 264 13.49 -4.79 -11.56
C SER A 264 12.70 -4.48 -12.82
N LEU A 265 13.38 -4.17 -13.93
CA LEU A 265 12.74 -3.79 -15.18
C LEU A 265 12.00 -4.96 -15.83
N SER A 266 12.61 -6.15 -15.89
CA SER A 266 11.95 -7.33 -16.49
C SER A 266 10.73 -7.77 -15.67
N ARG A 267 10.81 -7.78 -14.34
CA ARG A 267 9.66 -8.05 -13.46
C ARG A 267 8.57 -7.01 -13.62
N THR A 268 8.94 -5.72 -13.68
CA THR A 268 7.98 -4.62 -13.90
C THR A 268 7.25 -4.81 -15.23
N TRP A 269 7.96 -5.09 -16.31
CA TRP A 269 7.36 -5.35 -17.62
C TRP A 269 6.50 -6.60 -17.65
N ALA A 270 6.91 -7.69 -17.01
CA ALA A 270 6.12 -8.92 -16.93
C ALA A 270 4.76 -8.64 -16.28
N TYR A 271 4.75 -8.01 -15.10
CA TYR A 271 3.50 -7.63 -14.43
C TYR A 271 2.66 -6.65 -15.25
N LEU A 272 3.30 -5.67 -15.92
CA LEU A 272 2.62 -4.65 -16.71
C LEU A 272 1.95 -5.23 -17.96
N ILE A 273 2.64 -6.11 -18.67
CA ILE A 273 2.11 -6.80 -19.86
C ILE A 273 0.96 -7.73 -19.45
N SER A 274 1.12 -8.52 -18.38
CA SER A 274 0.03 -9.35 -17.85
C SER A 274 -1.19 -8.51 -17.45
N ALA A 275 -0.97 -7.37 -16.79
CA ALA A 275 -2.05 -6.43 -16.45
C ALA A 275 -2.73 -5.85 -17.69
N ALA A 276 -1.97 -5.45 -18.71
CA ALA A 276 -2.52 -4.90 -19.95
C ALA A 276 -3.35 -5.93 -20.73
N ILE A 277 -2.92 -7.20 -20.76
CA ILE A 277 -3.68 -8.29 -21.38
C ILE A 277 -5.00 -8.52 -20.62
N LEU A 278 -4.96 -8.61 -19.29
CA LEU A 278 -6.16 -8.83 -18.46
C LEU A 278 -7.09 -7.61 -18.38
N TYR A 279 -6.59 -6.41 -18.68
CA TYR A 279 -7.40 -5.20 -18.74
C TYR A 279 -8.47 -5.27 -19.84
N VAL A 280 -8.21 -5.97 -20.94
CA VAL A 280 -9.16 -6.16 -22.03
C VAL A 280 -10.40 -6.97 -21.58
N PRO A 281 -10.27 -8.22 -21.10
CA PRO A 281 -11.43 -8.97 -20.60
C PRO A 281 -12.08 -8.32 -19.36
N ALA A 282 -11.32 -7.62 -18.51
CA ALA A 282 -11.89 -6.90 -17.38
C ALA A 282 -12.90 -5.80 -17.77
N ASN A 283 -12.74 -5.20 -18.95
CA ASN A 283 -13.65 -4.15 -19.45
C ASN A 283 -14.69 -4.67 -20.43
N LEU A 284 -14.43 -5.80 -21.11
CA LEU A 284 -15.33 -6.36 -22.11
C LEU A 284 -16.30 -7.42 -21.56
N LEU A 285 -15.91 -8.16 -20.52
CA LEU A 285 -16.76 -9.20 -19.94
C LEU A 285 -17.82 -8.61 -19.00
N PRO A 286 -18.91 -9.36 -18.73
CA PRO A 286 -19.89 -8.98 -17.73
C PRO A 286 -19.24 -8.96 -16.34
N VAL A 287 -19.45 -7.87 -15.62
CA VAL A 287 -19.09 -7.72 -14.20
C VAL A 287 -20.22 -8.23 -13.31
N MET A 288 -21.45 -8.18 -13.79
CA MET A 288 -22.64 -8.59 -13.07
C MET A 288 -23.61 -9.28 -14.02
N ASN A 289 -24.07 -10.46 -13.63
CA ASN A 289 -25.16 -11.17 -14.29
C ASN A 289 -26.36 -11.15 -13.35
N THR A 290 -27.43 -10.51 -13.77
CA THR A 290 -28.68 -10.46 -13.02
C THR A 290 -29.69 -11.35 -13.73
N SER A 291 -30.07 -12.47 -13.11
CA SER A 291 -31.18 -13.30 -13.58
C SER A 291 -32.43 -12.99 -12.79
N SER A 292 -33.47 -12.53 -13.49
CA SER A 292 -34.82 -12.32 -12.95
C SER A 292 -35.81 -13.24 -13.68
N LEU A 293 -37.00 -13.42 -13.11
CA LEU A 293 -38.11 -14.16 -13.73
C LEU A 293 -38.49 -13.62 -15.14
N PHE A 294 -38.10 -12.38 -15.46
CA PHE A 294 -38.41 -11.70 -16.72
C PHE A 294 -37.25 -11.64 -17.72
N GLY A 295 -36.10 -12.23 -17.40
CA GLY A 295 -34.92 -12.29 -18.28
C GLY A 295 -33.58 -12.18 -17.55
N ALA A 296 -32.51 -12.53 -18.25
CA ALA A 296 -31.13 -12.41 -17.77
C ALA A 296 -30.44 -11.21 -18.43
N GLN A 297 -29.94 -10.27 -17.61
CA GLN A 297 -29.17 -9.11 -18.05
C GLN A 297 -27.71 -9.28 -17.67
N LYS A 298 -26.81 -8.97 -18.62
CA LYS A 298 -25.37 -8.99 -18.43
C LYS A 298 -24.85 -7.56 -18.50
N ASP A 299 -24.33 -7.05 -17.40
CA ASP A 299 -23.80 -5.69 -17.33
C ASP A 299 -22.27 -5.72 -17.29
N THR A 300 -21.64 -4.91 -18.15
CA THR A 300 -20.21 -4.59 -18.08
C THR A 300 -20.01 -3.37 -17.20
N ILE A 301 -18.75 -3.06 -16.86
CA ILE A 301 -18.41 -1.82 -16.14
C ILE A 301 -18.91 -0.60 -16.93
N MET A 302 -18.72 -0.60 -18.25
CA MET A 302 -19.11 0.52 -19.10
C MET A 302 -20.64 0.64 -19.25
N SER A 303 -21.38 -0.48 -19.34
CA SER A 303 -22.84 -0.42 -19.36
C SER A 303 -23.39 0.08 -18.02
N GLY A 304 -22.77 -0.29 -16.89
CA GLY A 304 -23.07 0.26 -15.57
C GLY A 304 -22.85 1.77 -15.48
N VAL A 305 -21.73 2.28 -16.01
CA VAL A 305 -21.47 3.73 -16.09
C VAL A 305 -22.52 4.44 -16.94
N ALA A 306 -22.86 3.90 -18.11
CA ALA A 306 -23.86 4.48 -19.01
C ALA A 306 -25.26 4.53 -18.36
N TYR A 307 -25.65 3.47 -17.65
CA TYR A 307 -26.91 3.42 -16.90
C TYR A 307 -26.97 4.49 -15.79
N LEU A 308 -25.90 4.64 -15.01
CA LEU A 308 -25.82 5.66 -13.95
C LEU A 308 -25.89 7.09 -14.52
N TRP A 309 -25.27 7.30 -15.68
CA TRP A 309 -25.34 8.59 -16.38
C TRP A 309 -26.76 8.93 -16.82
N GLN A 310 -27.47 7.98 -17.43
CA GLN A 310 -28.83 8.17 -17.94
C GLN A 310 -29.88 8.28 -16.83
N SER A 311 -29.69 7.57 -15.71
CA SER A 311 -30.57 7.62 -14.54
C SER A 311 -30.48 8.92 -13.73
N GLY A 312 -29.67 9.89 -14.16
CA GLY A 312 -29.46 11.17 -13.48
C GLY A 312 -28.43 11.13 -12.34
N SER A 313 -27.90 9.95 -12.00
CA SER A 313 -26.83 9.77 -11.00
C SER A 313 -25.43 9.95 -11.59
N TRP A 314 -25.25 10.98 -12.42
CA TRP A 314 -24.00 11.29 -13.12
C TRP A 314 -22.76 11.39 -12.20
N PRO A 315 -22.83 11.84 -10.93
CA PRO A 315 -21.65 11.85 -10.05
C PRO A 315 -21.14 10.43 -9.76
N LEU A 316 -22.05 9.46 -9.57
CA LEU A 316 -21.68 8.07 -9.33
C LEU A 316 -21.07 7.44 -10.59
N ALA A 317 -21.61 7.77 -11.76
CA ALA A 317 -21.06 7.34 -13.05
C ALA A 317 -19.60 7.78 -13.23
N ILE A 318 -19.27 9.03 -12.90
CA ILE A 318 -17.91 9.57 -12.96
C ILE A 318 -16.98 8.82 -12.00
N ILE A 319 -17.43 8.59 -10.76
CA ILE A 319 -16.63 7.88 -9.75
C ILE A 319 -16.28 6.47 -10.24
N VAL A 320 -17.28 5.71 -10.71
CA VAL A 320 -17.07 4.34 -11.22
C VAL A 320 -16.19 4.34 -12.46
N PHE A 321 -16.39 5.26 -13.41
CA PHE A 321 -15.56 5.35 -14.61
C PHE A 321 -14.10 5.65 -14.29
N ILE A 322 -13.86 6.65 -13.43
CA ILE A 322 -12.49 7.05 -13.06
C ILE A 322 -11.79 5.91 -12.34
N ALA A 323 -12.45 5.32 -11.35
CA ALA A 323 -11.83 4.31 -10.52
C ALA A 323 -11.59 3.01 -11.31
N SER A 324 -12.54 2.57 -12.14
CA SER A 324 -12.50 1.24 -12.77
C SER A 324 -11.83 1.22 -14.13
N ILE A 325 -11.79 2.35 -14.83
CA ILE A 325 -11.23 2.43 -16.20
C ILE A 325 -10.03 3.37 -16.20
N ALA A 326 -10.23 4.63 -15.83
CA ALA A 326 -9.19 5.65 -15.99
C ALA A 326 -7.96 5.41 -15.09
N VAL A 327 -8.15 5.03 -13.83
CA VAL A 327 -7.07 4.82 -12.85
C VAL A 327 -6.17 3.63 -13.23
N PRO A 328 -6.69 2.42 -13.52
CA PRO A 328 -5.85 1.31 -14.00
C PRO A 328 -5.12 1.63 -15.30
N MET A 329 -5.80 2.27 -16.27
CA MET A 329 -5.18 2.69 -17.52
C MET A 329 -4.03 3.68 -17.28
N LEU A 330 -4.25 4.72 -16.47
CA LEU A 330 -3.24 5.71 -16.12
C LEU A 330 -2.04 5.07 -15.41
N LYS A 331 -2.27 4.11 -14.50
CA LYS A 331 -1.19 3.34 -13.86
C LYS A 331 -0.37 2.55 -14.86
N ILE A 332 -1.02 1.82 -15.77
CA ILE A 332 -0.32 1.02 -16.78
C ILE A 332 0.56 1.93 -17.65
N LEU A 333 0.01 3.04 -18.13
CA LEU A 333 0.72 4.00 -18.96
C LEU A 333 1.87 4.68 -18.20
N ALA A 334 1.64 5.12 -16.97
CA ALA A 334 2.64 5.83 -16.18
C ALA A 334 3.83 4.92 -15.79
N ILE A 335 3.56 3.68 -15.35
CA ILE A 335 4.62 2.71 -15.04
C ILE A 335 5.35 2.30 -16.32
N GLY A 336 4.64 2.09 -17.42
CA GLY A 336 5.24 1.81 -18.73
C GLY A 336 6.18 2.93 -19.18
N TYR A 337 5.77 4.19 -19.06
CA TYR A 337 6.62 5.34 -19.33
C TYR A 337 7.88 5.37 -18.44
N LEU A 338 7.73 5.12 -17.13
CA LEU A 338 8.88 5.07 -16.21
C LEU A 338 9.83 3.92 -16.54
N ALA A 339 9.31 2.73 -16.87
CA ALA A 339 10.10 1.57 -17.25
C ALA A 339 10.82 1.77 -18.59
N THR A 340 10.14 2.30 -19.62
CA THR A 340 10.74 2.64 -20.91
C THR A 340 11.81 3.71 -20.76
N SER A 341 11.53 4.79 -20.03
CA SER A 341 12.51 5.86 -19.82
C SER A 341 13.74 5.40 -19.02
N ALA A 342 13.58 4.44 -18.11
CA ALA A 342 14.69 3.80 -17.41
C ALA A 342 15.50 2.87 -18.33
N ASN A 343 14.84 2.07 -19.17
CA ASN A 343 15.50 1.25 -20.21
C ASN A 343 16.32 2.11 -21.19
N LEU A 344 15.74 3.22 -21.65
CA LEU A 344 16.39 4.18 -22.54
C LEU A 344 17.41 5.08 -21.83
N ARG A 345 17.58 4.93 -20.51
CA ARG A 345 18.52 5.70 -19.66
C ARG A 345 18.39 7.20 -19.87
N MET A 346 17.16 7.68 -20.01
CA MET A 346 16.90 9.11 -20.20
C MET A 346 17.39 9.89 -18.98
N THR A 347 18.17 10.94 -19.20
CA THR A 347 18.71 11.80 -18.13
C THR A 347 17.93 13.11 -17.97
N GLN A 348 17.06 13.41 -18.94
CA GLN A 348 16.21 14.59 -18.91
C GLN A 348 15.02 14.39 -17.96
N GLN A 349 14.66 15.46 -17.23
CA GLN A 349 13.45 15.54 -16.39
C GLN A 349 13.33 14.47 -15.29
N ASN A 350 14.43 14.00 -14.71
CA ASN A 350 14.44 13.01 -13.62
C ASN A 350 13.57 13.42 -12.41
N ALA A 351 13.49 14.72 -12.11
CA ALA A 351 12.62 15.24 -11.07
C ALA A 351 11.13 15.04 -11.38
N GLN A 352 10.71 15.22 -12.64
CA GLN A 352 9.34 14.99 -13.08
C GLN A 352 9.00 13.50 -13.05
N ARG A 353 9.92 12.64 -13.51
CA ARG A 353 9.78 11.17 -13.45
C ARG A 353 9.65 10.67 -12.02
N ALA A 354 10.46 11.18 -11.09
CA ALA A 354 10.34 10.87 -9.68
C ALA A 354 8.99 11.35 -9.10
N ARG A 355 8.48 12.51 -9.53
CA ARG A 355 7.14 12.97 -9.14
C ARG A 355 6.04 12.05 -9.67
N ILE A 356 6.10 11.64 -10.94
CA ILE A 356 5.15 10.69 -11.54
C ILE A 356 5.17 9.39 -10.73
N TYR A 357 6.34 8.84 -10.42
CA TYR A 357 6.46 7.64 -9.60
C TYR A 357 5.74 7.79 -8.25
N ARG A 358 5.97 8.90 -7.52
CA ARG A 358 5.30 9.15 -6.23
C ARG A 358 3.78 9.26 -6.37
N VAL A 359 3.28 9.91 -7.43
CA VAL A 359 1.84 10.00 -7.70
C VAL A 359 1.27 8.62 -8.00
N VAL A 360 1.96 7.81 -8.81
CA VAL A 360 1.57 6.44 -9.13
C VAL A 360 1.55 5.56 -7.87
N GLU A 361 2.53 5.70 -6.98
CA GLU A 361 2.57 4.96 -5.71
C GLU A 361 1.44 5.41 -4.76
N LEU A 362 1.13 6.71 -4.73
CA LEU A 362 0.02 7.26 -3.95
C LEU A 362 -1.32 6.71 -4.45
N VAL A 363 -1.64 6.91 -5.74
CA VAL A 363 -2.86 6.39 -6.40
C VAL A 363 -2.88 4.86 -6.37
N GLY A 364 -1.69 4.25 -6.36
CA GLY A 364 -1.37 2.87 -6.03
C GLY A 364 -2.37 2.23 -5.07
N ARG A 365 -2.44 2.83 -3.89
CA ARG A 365 -3.22 2.34 -2.75
C ARG A 365 -4.73 2.43 -2.98
N TRP A 366 -5.21 3.43 -3.73
CA TRP A 366 -6.65 3.69 -3.92
C TRP A 366 -7.30 2.78 -4.95
N SER A 367 -6.50 2.14 -5.80
CA SER A 367 -6.98 1.33 -6.93
C SER A 367 -7.76 0.07 -6.54
N MET A 368 -7.80 -0.31 -5.25
CA MET A 368 -8.65 -1.42 -4.77
C MET A 368 -10.08 -0.99 -4.42
N LEU A 369 -10.42 0.31 -4.48
CA LEU A 369 -11.74 0.83 -4.08
C LEU A 369 -12.87 0.07 -4.75
N ASP A 370 -12.78 -0.12 -6.06
CA ASP A 370 -13.86 -0.71 -6.84
C ASP A 370 -14.09 -2.17 -6.55
N ILE A 371 -13.02 -2.91 -6.23
CA ILE A 371 -13.10 -4.31 -5.82
C ILE A 371 -13.94 -4.40 -4.55
N TYR A 372 -13.73 -3.49 -3.59
CA TYR A 372 -14.54 -3.45 -2.38
C TYR A 372 -15.98 -3.03 -2.65
N VAL A 373 -16.22 -2.03 -3.50
CA VAL A 373 -17.58 -1.62 -3.89
C VAL A 373 -18.34 -2.79 -4.50
N ILE A 374 -17.75 -3.48 -5.48
CA ILE A 374 -18.37 -4.64 -6.15
C ILE A 374 -18.65 -5.74 -5.13
N ALA A 375 -17.68 -6.09 -4.29
CA ALA A 375 -17.84 -7.16 -3.32
C ALA A 375 -18.95 -6.89 -2.30
N VAL A 376 -19.01 -5.66 -1.78
CA VAL A 376 -20.05 -5.26 -0.83
C VAL A 376 -21.42 -5.26 -1.52
N LEU A 377 -21.53 -4.76 -2.76
CA LEU A 377 -22.78 -4.78 -3.51
C LEU A 377 -23.26 -6.21 -3.79
N VAL A 378 -22.38 -7.11 -4.24
CA VAL A 378 -22.72 -8.51 -4.50
C VAL A 378 -23.16 -9.21 -3.21
N ALA A 379 -22.41 -9.02 -2.12
CA ALA A 379 -22.76 -9.58 -0.82
C ALA A 379 -24.11 -9.07 -0.31
N LEU A 380 -24.51 -7.83 -0.62
CA LEU A 380 -25.76 -7.24 -0.12
C LEU A 380 -26.98 -7.58 -0.99
N VAL A 381 -26.83 -7.73 -2.31
CA VAL A 381 -27.99 -7.95 -3.19
C VAL A 381 -28.45 -9.42 -3.21
N GLN A 382 -27.59 -10.39 -2.91
CA GLN A 382 -28.01 -11.81 -2.87
C GLN A 382 -29.07 -12.13 -1.81
N PHE A 383 -29.34 -11.20 -0.89
CA PHE A 383 -30.35 -11.37 0.16
C PHE A 383 -31.76 -10.96 -0.25
N SER A 384 -31.96 -10.30 -1.41
CA SER A 384 -33.30 -10.02 -1.94
C SER A 384 -33.80 -11.21 -2.78
N ALA A 385 -34.79 -11.94 -2.27
CA ALA A 385 -35.37 -13.17 -2.84
C ALA A 385 -36.05 -13.03 -4.24
N MET A 386 -35.84 -11.93 -4.96
CA MET A 386 -36.48 -11.63 -6.25
C MET A 386 -35.49 -11.61 -7.44
N ALA A 387 -34.16 -11.58 -7.18
CA ALA A 387 -33.14 -11.62 -8.23
C ALA A 387 -31.83 -12.21 -7.69
N THR A 388 -31.25 -13.18 -8.42
CA THR A 388 -29.89 -13.67 -8.14
C THR A 388 -28.90 -12.82 -8.93
N ILE A 389 -28.03 -12.13 -8.18
CA ILE A 389 -26.92 -11.37 -8.76
C ILE A 389 -25.64 -12.18 -8.57
N GLU A 390 -25.16 -12.72 -9.67
CA GLU A 390 -23.87 -13.39 -9.74
C GLU A 390 -22.84 -12.40 -10.28
N ALA A 391 -21.72 -12.27 -9.59
CA ALA A 391 -20.60 -11.52 -10.12
C ALA A 391 -19.98 -12.27 -11.29
N GLY A 392 -19.81 -11.56 -12.39
CA GLY A 392 -19.31 -12.11 -13.64
C GLY A 392 -17.77 -12.24 -13.66
N PRO A 393 -17.23 -12.94 -14.68
CA PRO A 393 -15.80 -13.19 -14.80
C PRO A 393 -14.95 -11.92 -14.93
N ALA A 394 -15.54 -10.78 -15.30
CA ALA A 394 -14.84 -9.50 -15.33
C ALA A 394 -14.33 -9.08 -13.94
N ALA A 395 -15.03 -9.45 -12.86
CA ALA A 395 -14.61 -9.10 -11.50
C ALA A 395 -13.26 -9.73 -11.12
N ILE A 396 -13.04 -10.99 -11.53
CA ILE A 396 -11.77 -11.70 -11.30
C ILE A 396 -10.66 -11.09 -12.16
N ALA A 397 -10.93 -10.83 -13.45
CA ALA A 397 -9.97 -10.21 -14.36
C ALA A 397 -9.58 -8.79 -13.87
N PHE A 398 -10.55 -8.00 -13.44
CA PHE A 398 -10.34 -6.67 -12.87
C PHE A 398 -9.52 -6.73 -11.58
N GLY A 399 -9.86 -7.65 -10.68
CA GLY A 399 -9.08 -7.90 -9.46
C GLY A 399 -7.61 -8.24 -9.75
N ALA A 400 -7.37 -9.09 -10.75
CA ALA A 400 -6.04 -9.44 -11.19
C ALA A 400 -5.28 -8.23 -11.76
N VAL A 401 -5.91 -7.37 -12.56
CA VAL A 401 -5.29 -6.12 -13.08
C VAL A 401 -4.82 -5.23 -11.93
N VAL A 402 -5.66 -5.02 -10.91
CA VAL A 402 -5.31 -4.18 -9.76
C VAL A 402 -4.10 -4.76 -9.00
N VAL A 403 -4.10 -6.07 -8.73
CA VAL A 403 -3.00 -6.74 -8.04
C VAL A 403 -1.71 -6.71 -8.88
N LEU A 404 -1.78 -7.00 -10.18
CA LEU A 404 -0.62 -6.99 -11.08
C LEU A 404 -0.03 -5.59 -11.25
N THR A 405 -0.86 -4.54 -11.39
CA THR A 405 -0.37 -3.16 -11.46
C THR A 405 0.28 -2.71 -10.16
N MET A 406 -0.22 -3.19 -9.02
CA MET A 406 0.43 -2.98 -7.72
C MET A 406 1.80 -3.67 -7.66
N PHE A 407 1.89 -4.93 -8.11
CA PHE A 407 3.17 -5.64 -8.18
C PHE A 407 4.15 -5.01 -9.17
N ALA A 408 3.68 -4.45 -10.28
CA ALA A 408 4.51 -3.69 -11.22
C ALA A 408 5.14 -2.46 -10.53
N ALA A 409 4.33 -1.68 -9.82
CA ALA A 409 4.81 -0.50 -9.07
C ALA A 409 5.81 -0.88 -7.96
N MET A 410 5.54 -1.97 -7.22
CA MET A 410 6.45 -2.47 -6.17
C MET A 410 7.75 -3.05 -6.74
N SER A 411 7.72 -3.62 -7.95
CA SER A 411 8.90 -4.21 -8.60
C SER A 411 9.83 -3.15 -9.21
N PHE A 412 9.26 -2.01 -9.63
CA PHE A 412 10.05 -0.89 -10.16
C PHE A 412 10.95 -0.29 -9.07
N ASP A 413 12.22 -0.09 -9.39
CA ASP A 413 13.21 0.55 -8.52
C ASP A 413 13.35 2.04 -8.92
N PRO A 414 12.83 3.00 -8.13
CA PRO A 414 12.88 4.42 -8.48
C PRO A 414 14.31 4.95 -8.62
N ARG A 415 15.32 4.26 -8.07
CA ARG A 415 16.73 4.64 -8.18
C ARG A 415 17.22 4.59 -9.63
N LEU A 416 16.65 3.71 -10.46
CA LEU A 416 16.97 3.59 -11.89
C LEU A 416 16.63 4.86 -12.69
N ILE A 417 15.74 5.73 -12.19
CA ILE A 417 15.45 7.03 -12.81
C ILE A 417 16.71 7.92 -12.80
N TRP A 418 17.60 7.69 -11.84
CA TRP A 418 18.73 8.56 -11.57
C TRP A 418 20.10 7.96 -11.84
N ASP A 419 20.16 6.70 -12.26
CA ASP A 419 21.43 6.04 -12.58
C ASP A 419 22.00 6.66 -13.87
N PHE A 420 23.19 7.26 -13.76
CA PHE A 420 23.90 7.83 -14.89
C PHE A 420 24.76 6.75 -15.57
N ALA A 421 25.04 6.92 -16.86
CA ALA A 421 26.18 6.22 -17.44
C ALA A 421 27.46 6.83 -16.84
N PRO A 422 28.45 6.02 -16.41
CA PRO A 422 29.80 6.55 -16.25
C PRO A 422 30.22 7.16 -17.60
N PRO A 423 30.99 8.27 -17.63
CA PRO A 423 31.54 8.76 -18.89
C PRO A 423 32.25 7.59 -19.57
N ARG A 424 31.95 7.36 -20.86
CA ARG A 424 32.78 6.47 -21.70
C ARG A 424 34.22 6.95 -21.49
N GLN A 425 35.06 6.12 -20.88
CA GLN A 425 36.49 6.38 -20.85
C GLN A 425 36.89 6.54 -22.32
N GLY A 426 37.20 7.78 -22.71
CA GLY A 426 37.71 8.06 -24.04
C GLY A 426 38.95 7.21 -24.20
N SER A 427 38.97 6.41 -25.26
CA SER A 427 40.19 5.88 -25.85
C SER A 427 41.15 7.06 -26.01
N ARG A 428 42.14 7.16 -25.13
CA ARG A 428 43.31 8.01 -25.35
C ARG A 428 44.18 7.39 -26.43
#